data_AF-A0A2S8JIU3-F1
#
_entry.id   AF-A0A2S8JIU3-F1
#
_cell.length_a   1.000
_cell.length_b   1.000
_cell.length_c   1.000
_cell.angle_alpha   90.00
_cell.angle_beta   90.00
_cell.angle_gamma   90.00
#
_symmetry.space_group_name_H-M   'P 1'
#
loop_
_entity.id
_entity.type
_entity.pdbx_description
1 polymer ?
#
loop_
_entity_poly.entity_id
_entity_poly.type
_entity_poly.pdbx_seq_one_letter_code
_entity_poly.pdbx_strand_id
1 'polypeptide(L)'
;MATVFAVTGIIDVGFIAVQAARGTFSHFNTSDDAINTIGQYVFMTGVPGLFVANLAFALILLFQRVGDRPLTRAIHAGMFLAVAGMALGYLMGFQGRQTTIDASGRVVELAARHSVGVTDENPGLPVTNWSTSGGDLRIPHFVGLHGMQAMLLGALILSVLASRIPWLRSEKTRASLTAVLALAYAGLLALLTWQAFRGQPLIHPDALTLAALGGLLAATALAVQVVRSRAEAGR
;
A
#
# COMPACT_ATOMS: atom_id res chain seq x y z
N MET A 1 -6.75 16.54 16.38
CA MET A 1 -6.07 15.49 15.56
C MET A 1 -6.82 15.22 14.26
N ALA A 2 -8.06 14.71 14.29
CA ALA A 2 -8.80 14.38 13.06
C ALA A 2 -9.02 15.58 12.10
N THR A 3 -9.41 16.75 12.62
CA THR A 3 -9.59 17.95 11.78
C THR A 3 -8.29 18.40 11.12
N VAL A 4 -7.19 18.40 11.87
CA VAL A 4 -5.86 18.76 11.33
C VAL A 4 -5.46 17.78 10.23
N PHE A 5 -5.61 16.49 10.48
CA PHE A 5 -5.37 15.45 9.48
C PHE A 5 -6.18 15.66 8.19
N ALA A 6 -7.48 15.93 8.33
CA ALA A 6 -8.37 16.15 7.19
C ALA A 6 -7.98 17.41 6.40
N VAL A 7 -7.68 18.52 7.09
CA VAL A 7 -7.26 19.77 6.45
C VAL A 7 -5.92 19.60 5.73
N THR A 8 -4.93 18.95 6.36
CA THR A 8 -3.64 18.63 5.73
C THR A 8 -3.85 17.77 4.48
N GLY A 9 -4.69 16.73 4.56
CA GLY A 9 -5.00 15.89 3.40
C GLY A 9 -5.67 16.66 2.25
N ILE A 10 -6.58 17.60 2.55
CA ILE A 10 -7.20 18.45 1.53
C ILE A 10 -6.17 19.35 0.85
N ILE A 11 -5.24 19.93 1.63
CA ILE A 11 -4.18 20.78 1.10
C ILE A 11 -3.25 19.96 0.20
N ASP A 12 -2.79 18.80 0.66
CA ASP A 12 -1.88 17.93 -0.10
C ASP A 12 -2.53 17.48 -1.43
N VAL A 13 -3.75 16.94 -1.38
CA VAL A 13 -4.48 16.48 -2.58
C VAL A 13 -4.83 17.66 -3.50
N GLY A 14 -5.20 18.81 -2.93
CA GLY A 14 -5.45 20.03 -3.70
C GLY A 14 -4.22 20.49 -4.47
N PHE A 15 -3.04 20.43 -3.84
CA PHE A 15 -1.80 20.80 -4.51
C PHE A 15 -1.39 19.78 -5.59
N ILE A 16 -1.61 18.48 -5.35
CA ILE A 16 -1.44 17.44 -6.38
C ILE A 16 -2.32 17.75 -7.60
N ALA A 17 -3.59 18.12 -7.38
CA ALA A 17 -4.51 18.48 -8.45
C ALA A 17 -4.04 19.73 -9.24
N VAL A 18 -3.51 20.74 -8.55
CA VAL A 18 -2.93 21.94 -9.20
C VAL A 18 -1.74 21.57 -10.10
N GLN A 19 -0.79 20.76 -9.62
CA GLN A 19 0.36 20.33 -10.42
C GLN A 19 -0.06 19.47 -11.61
N ALA A 20 -1.05 18.58 -11.43
CA ALA A 20 -1.63 17.79 -12.50
C ALA A 20 -2.30 18.68 -13.57
N ALA A 21 -3.05 19.70 -13.16
CA ALA A 21 -3.66 20.67 -14.08
C ALA A 21 -2.61 21.49 -14.85
N ARG A 22 -1.45 21.75 -14.23
CA ARG A 22 -0.27 22.34 -14.90
C ARG A 22 0.49 21.35 -15.79
N GLY A 23 0.09 20.08 -15.81
CA GLY A 23 0.74 19.04 -16.59
C GLY A 23 2.14 18.69 -16.10
N THR A 24 2.45 18.89 -14.82
CA THR A 24 3.79 18.65 -14.26
C THR A 24 3.73 17.83 -12.95
N PHE A 25 4.91 17.40 -12.49
CA PHE A 25 5.05 16.50 -11.34
C PHE A 25 4.87 17.25 -10.01
N SER A 26 4.15 16.63 -9.08
CA SER A 26 3.93 17.19 -7.75
C SER A 26 5.05 16.83 -6.77
N HIS A 27 5.39 15.55 -6.68
CA HIS A 27 6.40 15.08 -5.74
C HIS A 27 7.81 15.15 -6.34
N PHE A 28 8.77 15.63 -5.55
CA PHE A 28 10.19 15.67 -5.85
C PHE A 28 10.60 16.57 -7.02
N ASN A 29 9.67 17.31 -7.62
CA ASN A 29 9.98 18.23 -8.71
C ASN A 29 10.90 19.35 -8.22
N THR A 30 12.05 19.52 -8.89
CA THR A 30 13.06 20.51 -8.49
C THR A 30 13.00 21.80 -9.30
N SER A 31 11.90 22.07 -10.01
CA SER A 31 11.66 23.36 -10.67
C SER A 31 11.66 24.49 -9.63
N ASP A 32 12.20 25.65 -9.99
CA ASP A 32 12.37 26.81 -9.11
C ASP A 32 11.18 27.79 -9.15
N ASP A 33 10.11 27.46 -9.89
CA ASP A 33 8.92 28.30 -9.94
C ASP A 33 8.22 28.39 -8.57
N ALA A 34 7.57 29.53 -8.32
CA ALA A 34 6.97 29.82 -7.02
C ALA A 34 5.92 28.78 -6.59
N ILE A 35 5.11 28.29 -7.53
CA ILE A 35 4.08 27.29 -7.25
C ILE A 35 4.76 25.98 -6.84
N ASN A 36 5.74 25.51 -7.60
CA ASN A 36 6.46 24.28 -7.25
C ASN A 36 7.17 24.40 -5.90
N THR A 37 7.82 25.53 -5.62
CA THR A 37 8.50 25.79 -4.34
C THR A 37 7.54 25.69 -3.15
N ILE A 38 6.35 26.32 -3.25
CA ILE A 38 5.29 26.21 -2.23
C ILE A 38 4.85 24.76 -2.08
N GLY A 39 4.66 24.07 -3.20
CA GLY A 39 4.30 22.66 -3.26
C GLY A 39 5.26 21.73 -2.55
N GLN A 40 6.55 21.86 -2.84
CA GLN A 40 7.57 21.04 -2.20
C GLN A 40 7.58 21.29 -0.68
N TYR A 41 7.36 22.53 -0.22
CA TYR A 41 7.22 22.81 1.22
C TYR A 41 5.99 22.15 1.83
N VAL A 42 4.84 22.18 1.13
CA VAL A 42 3.62 21.45 1.54
C VAL A 42 3.93 19.96 1.66
N PHE A 43 4.56 19.33 0.67
CA PHE A 43 4.86 17.90 0.73
C PHE A 43 5.91 17.54 1.80
N MET A 44 6.96 18.36 1.98
CA MET A 44 7.99 18.14 2.99
C MET A 44 7.45 18.19 4.42
N THR A 45 6.33 18.89 4.65
CA THR A 45 5.73 19.03 5.99
C THR A 45 4.46 18.19 6.15
N GLY A 46 3.60 18.15 5.13
CA GLY A 46 2.33 17.45 5.08
C GLY A 46 2.48 15.94 5.08
N VAL A 47 3.35 15.38 4.22
CA VAL A 47 3.53 13.92 4.11
C VAL A 47 4.05 13.30 5.43
N PRO A 48 5.10 13.86 6.09
CA PRO A 48 5.50 13.39 7.42
C PRO A 48 4.41 13.59 8.48
N GLY A 49 3.69 14.71 8.45
CA GLY A 49 2.59 14.98 9.37
C GLY A 49 1.46 13.95 9.27
N LEU A 50 1.01 13.64 8.04
CA LEU A 50 0.00 12.62 7.77
C LEU A 50 0.49 11.21 8.15
N PHE A 51 1.77 10.92 7.92
CA PHE A 51 2.37 9.65 8.34
C PHE A 51 2.33 9.49 9.87
N VAL A 52 2.81 10.49 10.62
CA VAL A 52 2.83 10.47 12.09
C VAL A 52 1.41 10.42 12.66
N ALA A 53 0.46 11.14 12.05
CA ALA A 53 -0.94 11.09 12.46
C ALA A 53 -1.55 9.69 12.26
N ASN A 54 -1.31 9.04 11.11
CA ASN A 54 -1.75 7.67 10.89
C ASN A 54 -1.09 6.68 11.85
N LEU A 55 0.21 6.84 12.13
CA LEU A 55 0.91 6.03 13.12
C LEU A 55 0.27 6.21 14.51
N ALA A 56 -0.03 7.44 14.91
CA ALA A 56 -0.72 7.73 16.16
C ALA A 56 -2.11 7.06 16.20
N PHE A 57 -2.90 7.13 15.12
CA PHE A 57 -4.17 6.42 15.03
C PHE A 57 -4.01 4.91 15.13
N ALA A 58 -2.99 4.32 14.51
CA ALA A 58 -2.66 2.91 14.64
C ALA A 58 -2.41 2.50 16.09
N LEU A 59 -1.59 3.28 16.79
CA LEU A 59 -1.23 3.03 18.19
C LEU A 59 -2.43 3.20 19.13
N ILE A 60 -3.26 4.24 18.91
CA ILE A 60 -4.47 4.48 19.71
C ILE A 60 -5.48 3.33 19.51
N LEU A 61 -5.73 2.96 18.25
CA LEU A 61 -6.72 1.93 17.93
C LEU A 61 -6.27 0.53 18.35
N LEU A 62 -4.96 0.25 18.46
CA LEU A 62 -4.41 -1.05 18.85
C LEU A 62 -5.03 -1.59 20.15
N PHE A 63 -5.34 -0.71 21.10
CA PHE A 63 -5.92 -1.08 22.40
C PHE A 63 -7.45 -0.97 22.44
N GLN A 64 -8.07 -0.48 21.36
CA GLN A 64 -9.51 -0.33 21.27
C GLN A 64 -10.13 -1.52 20.54
N ARG A 65 -11.20 -2.05 21.12
CA ARG A 65 -12.06 -3.03 20.44
C ARG A 65 -13.14 -2.28 19.67
N VAL A 66 -13.17 -2.47 18.36
CA VAL A 66 -14.14 -1.84 17.46
C VAL A 66 -15.01 -2.94 16.85
N GLY A 67 -16.26 -3.03 17.33
CA GLY A 67 -17.22 -4.04 16.89
C GLY A 67 -16.84 -5.47 17.29
N ASP A 68 -17.09 -6.43 16.39
CA ASP A 68 -16.76 -7.83 16.60
C ASP A 68 -15.26 -8.12 16.41
N ARG A 69 -14.79 -9.29 16.87
CA ARG A 69 -13.36 -9.67 16.77
C ARG A 69 -12.81 -9.65 15.33
N PRO A 70 -13.52 -10.16 14.31
CA PRO A 70 -13.09 -10.04 12.91
C PRO A 70 -12.86 -8.59 12.49
N LEU A 71 -13.82 -7.69 12.75
CA LEU A 71 -13.71 -6.29 12.36
C LEU A 71 -12.57 -5.58 13.10
N THR A 72 -12.44 -5.79 14.41
CA THR A 72 -11.34 -5.23 15.20
C THR A 72 -9.98 -5.65 14.62
N ARG A 73 -9.80 -6.95 14.31
CA ARG A 73 -8.55 -7.46 13.70
C ARG A 73 -8.29 -6.86 12.33
N ALA A 74 -9.34 -6.69 11.51
CA ALA A 74 -9.23 -6.10 10.19
C ALA A 74 -8.78 -4.63 10.26
N ILE A 75 -9.34 -3.85 11.20
CA ILE A 75 -8.95 -2.46 11.43
C ILE A 75 -7.50 -2.38 11.89
N HIS A 76 -7.11 -3.18 12.89
CA HIS A 76 -5.73 -3.20 13.39
C HIS A 76 -4.74 -3.56 12.29
N ALA A 77 -4.91 -4.72 11.65
CA ALA A 77 -4.02 -5.16 10.58
C ALA A 77 -3.98 -4.18 9.42
N GLY A 78 -5.15 -3.70 8.98
CA GLY A 78 -5.29 -2.75 7.89
C GLY A 78 -4.56 -1.44 8.14
N MET A 79 -4.62 -0.93 9.37
CA MET A 79 -3.90 0.29 9.77
C MET A 79 -2.39 0.08 9.76
N PHE A 80 -1.87 -1.03 10.31
CA PHE A 80 -0.43 -1.33 10.24
C PHE A 80 0.06 -1.53 8.80
N LEU A 81 -0.74 -2.18 7.95
CA LEU A 81 -0.44 -2.33 6.52
C LEU A 81 -0.39 -0.97 5.82
N ALA A 82 -1.35 -0.07 6.10
CA ALA A 82 -1.35 1.28 5.56
C ALA A 82 -0.12 2.08 6.01
N VAL A 83 0.24 2.02 7.29
CA VAL A 83 1.46 2.65 7.83
C VAL A 83 2.72 2.08 7.17
N ALA A 84 2.80 0.75 7.02
CA ALA A 84 3.90 0.11 6.28
C ALA A 84 3.95 0.59 4.82
N GLY A 85 2.80 0.68 4.15
CA GLY A 85 2.68 1.25 2.81
C GLY A 85 3.22 2.67 2.73
N MET A 86 2.80 3.56 3.62
CA MET A 86 3.33 4.92 3.69
C MET A 86 4.85 4.94 3.95
N ALA A 87 5.35 4.09 4.85
CA ALA A 87 6.78 3.97 5.13
C ALA A 87 7.59 3.58 3.88
N LEU A 88 7.06 2.67 3.05
CA LEU A 88 7.68 2.30 1.77
C LEU A 88 7.77 3.48 0.79
N GLY A 89 6.90 4.49 0.92
CA GLY A 89 6.96 5.72 0.12
C GLY A 89 8.28 6.46 0.27
N TYR A 90 8.83 6.49 1.49
CA TYR A 90 10.13 7.13 1.76
C TYR A 90 11.30 6.41 1.08
N LEU A 91 11.16 5.11 0.79
CA LEU A 91 12.23 4.36 0.12
C LEU A 91 12.50 4.88 -1.30
N MET A 92 11.50 5.45 -1.98
CA MET A 92 11.68 6.11 -3.28
C MET A 92 12.65 7.30 -3.18
N GLY A 93 12.61 8.04 -2.05
CA GLY A 93 13.51 9.16 -1.77
C GLY A 93 14.99 8.78 -1.81
N PHE A 94 15.32 7.51 -1.49
CA PHE A 94 16.70 7.01 -1.47
C PHE A 94 17.16 6.42 -2.79
N GLN A 95 16.27 6.31 -3.78
CA GLN A 95 16.67 5.81 -5.08
C GLN A 95 17.46 6.87 -5.86
N GLY A 96 17.47 8.14 -5.47
CA GLY A 96 18.23 9.19 -6.15
C GLY A 96 17.44 9.86 -7.27
N ARG A 97 18.11 10.72 -8.03
CA ARG A 97 17.47 11.62 -8.99
C ARG A 97 17.06 10.91 -10.28
N GLN A 98 16.10 11.49 -11.00
CA GLN A 98 15.71 11.09 -12.35
C GLN A 98 15.29 12.32 -13.16
N THR A 99 15.39 12.22 -14.49
CA THR A 99 14.86 13.22 -15.43
C THR A 99 13.71 12.60 -16.21
N THR A 100 12.65 13.36 -16.41
CA THR A 100 11.46 12.93 -17.15
C THR A 100 10.88 14.10 -17.95
N ILE A 101 9.87 13.84 -18.77
CA ILE A 101 9.24 14.83 -19.64
C ILE A 101 7.84 15.12 -19.11
N ASP A 102 7.54 16.39 -18.88
CA ASP A 102 6.20 16.84 -18.47
C ASP A 102 5.24 16.92 -19.67
N ALA A 103 3.95 17.20 -19.42
CA ALA A 103 2.93 17.19 -20.48
C ALA A 103 3.17 18.26 -21.57
N SER A 104 4.03 19.25 -21.30
CA SER A 104 4.41 20.29 -22.27
C SER A 104 5.66 19.93 -23.09
N GLY A 105 6.25 18.76 -22.85
CA GLY A 105 7.50 18.35 -23.50
C GLY A 105 8.76 18.89 -22.82
N ARG A 106 8.64 19.53 -21.65
CA ARG A 106 9.79 20.08 -20.94
C ARG A 106 10.46 19.00 -20.09
N VAL A 107 11.79 19.00 -20.11
CA VAL A 107 12.60 18.16 -19.22
C VAL A 107 12.45 18.65 -17.78
N VAL A 108 12.01 17.78 -16.89
CA VAL A 108 11.86 18.02 -15.46
C VAL A 108 12.75 17.06 -14.71
N GLU A 109 13.55 17.62 -13.80
CA GLU A 109 14.34 16.83 -12.87
C GLU A 109 13.55 16.58 -11.58
N LEU A 110 13.58 15.33 -11.13
CA LEU A 110 12.97 14.88 -9.88
C LEU A 110 14.08 14.46 -8.91
N ALA A 111 13.97 14.91 -7.67
CA ALA A 111 14.90 14.61 -6.58
C ALA A 111 14.88 13.15 -6.13
N ALA A 112 13.86 12.39 -6.54
CA ALA A 112 13.68 10.98 -6.19
C ALA A 112 13.14 10.19 -7.39
N ARG A 113 13.33 8.88 -7.34
CA ARG A 113 12.80 7.93 -8.32
C ARG A 113 12.18 6.72 -7.66
N HIS A 114 11.34 6.00 -8.40
CA HIS A 114 10.69 4.80 -7.87
C HIS A 114 11.28 3.51 -8.44
N SER A 115 12.01 3.59 -9.56
CA SER A 115 12.57 2.42 -10.20
C SER A 115 13.87 1.93 -9.58
N VAL A 116 14.04 0.62 -9.63
CA VAL A 116 15.18 -0.13 -9.12
C VAL A 116 15.79 -0.93 -10.26
N GLY A 117 17.11 -0.80 -10.45
CA GLY A 117 17.86 -1.52 -11.48
C GLY A 117 17.71 -0.96 -12.91
N VAL A 118 16.82 0.02 -13.13
CA VAL A 118 16.59 0.66 -14.43
C VAL A 118 16.37 2.16 -14.29
N THR A 119 16.55 2.91 -15.37
CA THR A 119 16.08 4.30 -15.50
C THR A 119 14.60 4.31 -15.89
N ASP A 120 13.90 5.37 -15.47
CA ASP A 120 12.45 5.57 -15.70
C ASP A 120 12.11 5.97 -17.16
N GLU A 121 13.05 5.79 -18.10
CA GLU A 121 12.92 6.13 -19.52
C GLU A 121 12.13 5.07 -20.32
N ASN A 122 11.85 3.92 -19.71
CA ASN A 122 11.15 2.82 -20.37
C ASN A 122 9.63 2.94 -20.28
N PRO A 123 8.87 2.42 -21.26
CA PRO A 123 7.41 2.39 -21.21
C PRO A 123 6.90 1.69 -19.94
N GLY A 124 5.99 2.34 -19.21
CA GLY A 124 5.30 1.73 -18.09
C GLY A 124 4.04 0.97 -18.50
N LEU A 125 3.45 0.24 -17.55
CA LEU A 125 2.14 -0.38 -17.72
C LEU A 125 1.05 0.65 -18.03
N PRO A 126 0.00 0.29 -18.80
CA PRO A 126 -1.13 1.18 -19.01
C PRO A 126 -1.77 1.56 -17.66
N VAL A 127 -2.23 2.80 -17.55
CA VAL A 127 -2.87 3.40 -16.36
C VAL A 127 -1.91 3.66 -15.19
N THR A 128 -1.19 2.66 -14.69
CA THR A 128 -0.33 2.83 -13.50
C THR A 128 1.05 3.37 -13.81
N ASN A 129 1.47 3.26 -15.07
CA ASN A 129 2.82 3.57 -15.53
C ASN A 129 3.92 2.82 -14.76
N TRP A 130 3.62 1.67 -14.13
CA TRP A 130 4.61 0.86 -13.41
C TRP A 130 5.66 0.30 -14.36
N SER A 131 6.92 0.23 -13.91
CA SER A 131 8.03 -0.23 -14.74
C SER A 131 7.79 -1.63 -15.33
N THR A 132 8.04 -1.77 -16.63
CA THR A 132 7.98 -3.05 -17.37
C THR A 132 9.34 -3.71 -17.53
N SER A 133 10.42 -2.97 -17.23
CA SER A 133 11.81 -3.38 -17.45
C SER A 133 12.61 -3.60 -16.16
N GLY A 134 12.15 -3.05 -15.03
CA GLY A 134 12.83 -3.20 -13.74
C GLY A 134 11.88 -3.15 -12.56
N GLY A 135 12.45 -3.13 -11.35
CA GLY A 135 11.68 -3.07 -10.11
C GLY A 135 11.07 -1.70 -9.90
N ASP A 136 9.91 -1.64 -9.23
CA ASP A 136 9.18 -0.40 -9.00
C ASP A 136 8.59 -0.34 -7.58
N LEU A 137 9.09 0.57 -6.76
CA LEU A 137 8.66 0.72 -5.36
C LEU A 137 7.25 1.30 -5.23
N ARG A 138 6.65 1.87 -6.30
CA ARG A 138 5.24 2.30 -6.27
C ARG A 138 4.29 1.13 -6.08
N ILE A 139 4.65 -0.05 -6.55
CA ILE A 139 3.81 -1.25 -6.44
C ILE A 139 3.59 -1.64 -4.97
N PRO A 140 4.64 -1.96 -4.18
CA PRO A 140 4.44 -2.31 -2.78
C PRO A 140 3.93 -1.12 -1.96
N HIS A 141 4.30 0.12 -2.29
CA HIS A 141 3.71 1.31 -1.67
C HIS A 141 2.18 1.35 -1.86
N PHE A 142 1.70 1.22 -3.11
CA PHE A 142 0.27 1.20 -3.45
C PHE A 142 -0.45 0.07 -2.73
N VAL A 143 0.08 -1.15 -2.78
CA VAL A 143 -0.52 -2.30 -2.08
C VAL A 143 -0.58 -2.06 -0.58
N GLY A 144 0.48 -1.54 0.04
CA GLY A 144 0.46 -1.21 1.47
C GLY A 144 -0.61 -0.17 1.81
N LEU A 145 -0.71 0.93 1.04
CA LEU A 145 -1.72 1.98 1.23
C LEU A 145 -3.16 1.45 1.14
N HIS A 146 -3.38 0.40 0.35
CA HIS A 146 -4.69 -0.24 0.18
C HIS A 146 -4.97 -1.37 1.17
N GLY A 147 -4.06 -1.63 2.12
CA GLY A 147 -4.20 -2.70 3.11
C GLY A 147 -5.46 -2.58 3.97
N MET A 148 -5.84 -1.36 4.37
CA MET A 148 -7.04 -1.15 5.17
C MET A 148 -8.32 -1.51 4.39
N GLN A 149 -8.43 -1.07 3.14
CA GLN A 149 -9.56 -1.38 2.27
C GLN A 149 -9.66 -2.89 2.05
N ALA A 150 -8.53 -3.57 1.79
CA ALA A 150 -8.50 -5.02 1.62
C ALA A 150 -8.96 -5.77 2.89
N MET A 151 -8.49 -5.35 4.07
CA MET A 151 -8.88 -5.99 5.34
C MET A 151 -10.37 -5.78 5.67
N LEU A 152 -10.88 -4.56 5.50
CA LEU A 152 -12.28 -4.24 5.76
C LEU A 152 -13.21 -4.96 4.78
N LEU A 153 -12.85 -5.01 3.50
CA LEU A 153 -13.60 -5.75 2.49
C LEU A 153 -13.60 -7.26 2.82
N GLY A 154 -12.46 -7.81 3.24
CA GLY A 154 -12.37 -9.21 3.69
C GLY A 154 -13.27 -9.50 4.89
N ALA A 155 -13.28 -8.63 5.90
CA ALA A 155 -14.18 -8.77 7.05
C ALA A 155 -15.67 -8.70 6.64
N LEU A 156 -16.02 -7.78 5.74
CA LEU A 156 -17.37 -7.65 5.20
C LEU A 156 -17.79 -8.92 4.45
N ILE A 157 -16.94 -9.44 3.55
CA ILE A 157 -17.21 -10.68 2.80
C ILE A 157 -17.42 -11.85 3.77
N LEU A 158 -16.57 -12.01 4.78
CA LEU A 158 -16.73 -13.06 5.79
C LEU A 158 -18.05 -12.93 6.57
N SER A 159 -18.48 -11.72 6.87
CA SER A 159 -19.76 -11.44 7.54
C SER A 159 -20.95 -11.86 6.66
N VAL A 160 -20.94 -11.46 5.38
CA VAL A 160 -21.99 -11.83 4.42
C VAL A 160 -22.05 -13.36 4.23
N LEU A 161 -20.89 -14.00 4.05
CA LEU A 161 -20.81 -15.45 3.86
C LEU A 161 -21.23 -16.25 5.10
N ALA A 162 -21.13 -15.69 6.31
CA ALA A 162 -21.57 -16.37 7.53
C ALA A 162 -23.07 -16.70 7.54
N SER A 163 -23.88 -15.94 6.81
CA SER A 163 -25.31 -16.24 6.64
C SER A 163 -25.58 -17.50 5.81
N ARG A 164 -24.68 -17.82 4.87
CA ARG A 164 -24.84 -18.90 3.88
C ARG A 164 -24.00 -20.14 4.19
N ILE A 165 -22.82 -19.95 4.78
CA ILE A 165 -21.83 -21.00 5.01
C ILE A 165 -21.80 -21.31 6.50
N PRO A 166 -22.30 -22.48 6.93
CA PRO A 166 -22.51 -22.74 8.34
C PRO A 166 -21.23 -22.58 9.18
N TRP A 167 -20.07 -23.08 8.74
CA TRP A 167 -18.84 -23.07 9.56
C TRP A 167 -18.25 -21.66 9.78
N LEU A 168 -18.69 -20.67 8.99
CA LEU A 168 -18.35 -19.26 9.15
C LEU A 168 -19.24 -18.51 10.16
N ARG A 169 -20.29 -19.14 10.70
CA ARG A 169 -21.19 -18.50 11.69
C ARG A 169 -20.46 -18.12 12.97
N SER A 170 -19.45 -18.88 13.36
CA SER A 170 -18.63 -18.60 14.54
C SER A 170 -17.77 -17.34 14.33
N GLU A 171 -17.90 -16.39 15.26
CA GLU A 171 -17.06 -15.18 15.31
C GLU A 171 -15.56 -15.54 15.42
N LYS A 172 -15.22 -16.60 16.17
CA LYS A 172 -13.83 -17.07 16.33
C LYS A 172 -13.24 -17.56 15.00
N THR A 173 -14.04 -18.25 14.19
CA THR A 173 -13.63 -18.72 12.86
C THR A 173 -13.35 -17.53 11.96
N ARG A 174 -14.29 -16.57 11.86
CA ARG A 174 -14.09 -15.36 11.06
C ARG A 174 -12.87 -14.57 11.51
N ALA A 175 -12.69 -14.39 12.82
CA ALA A 175 -11.53 -13.69 13.36
C ALA A 175 -10.20 -14.38 13.01
N SER A 176 -10.19 -15.72 12.97
CA SER A 176 -9.02 -16.51 12.55
C SER A 176 -8.76 -16.35 11.05
N LEU A 177 -9.80 -16.35 10.21
CA LEU A 177 -9.66 -16.09 8.78
C LEU A 177 -9.18 -14.66 8.49
N THR A 178 -9.65 -13.66 9.25
CA THR A 178 -9.12 -12.29 9.16
C THR A 178 -7.63 -12.23 9.50
N ALA A 179 -7.17 -12.99 10.49
CA ALA A 179 -5.75 -13.08 10.80
C ALA A 179 -4.95 -13.75 9.68
N VAL A 180 -5.48 -14.82 9.07
CA VAL A 180 -4.87 -15.45 7.89
C VAL A 180 -4.78 -14.47 6.72
N LEU A 181 -5.85 -13.72 6.45
CA LEU A 181 -5.87 -12.68 5.41
C LEU A 181 -4.83 -11.59 5.68
N ALA A 182 -4.72 -11.11 6.92
CA ALA A 182 -3.73 -10.12 7.32
C ALA A 182 -2.29 -10.61 7.09
N LEU A 183 -1.98 -11.84 7.49
CA LEU A 183 -0.66 -12.45 7.28
C LEU A 183 -0.36 -12.68 5.80
N ALA A 184 -1.34 -13.15 5.03
CA ALA A 184 -1.20 -13.33 3.58
C ALA A 184 -0.93 -12.00 2.88
N TYR A 185 -1.64 -10.93 3.27
CA TYR A 185 -1.46 -9.60 2.70
C TYR A 185 -0.12 -8.97 3.09
N ALA A 186 0.30 -9.13 4.35
CA ALA A 186 1.63 -8.71 4.80
C ALA A 186 2.75 -9.47 4.06
N GLY A 187 2.57 -10.78 3.85
CA GLY A 187 3.47 -11.60 3.04
C GLY A 187 3.53 -11.15 1.59
N LEU A 188 2.40 -10.80 0.98
CA LEU A 188 2.33 -10.26 -0.37
C LEU A 188 3.06 -8.91 -0.45
N LEU A 189 2.82 -8.01 0.51
CA LEU A 189 3.50 -6.72 0.60
C LEU A 189 5.02 -6.90 0.70
N ALA A 190 5.48 -7.80 1.55
CA ALA A 190 6.91 -8.12 1.69
C ALA A 190 7.49 -8.72 0.40
N LEU A 191 6.77 -9.64 -0.26
CA LEU A 191 7.19 -10.25 -1.52
C LEU A 191 7.31 -9.22 -2.64
N LEU A 192 6.33 -8.32 -2.77
CA LEU A 192 6.37 -7.25 -3.78
C LEU A 192 7.50 -6.24 -3.49
N THR A 193 7.74 -5.93 -2.22
CA THR A 193 8.87 -5.08 -1.81
C THR A 193 10.19 -5.73 -2.19
N TRP A 194 10.34 -7.03 -1.88
CA TRP A 194 11.53 -7.79 -2.23
C TRP A 194 11.71 -7.91 -3.74
N GLN A 195 10.65 -8.22 -4.50
CA GLN A 195 10.68 -8.25 -5.96
C GLN A 195 11.14 -6.91 -6.55
N ALA A 196 10.60 -5.79 -6.07
CA ALA A 196 11.01 -4.46 -6.50
C ALA A 196 12.50 -4.22 -6.23
N PHE A 197 13.00 -4.57 -5.03
CA PHE A 197 14.43 -4.41 -4.73
C PHE A 197 15.35 -5.34 -5.51
N ARG A 198 14.85 -6.47 -6.01
CA ARG A 198 15.58 -7.33 -6.96
C ARG A 198 15.62 -6.76 -8.38
N GLY A 199 15.05 -5.57 -8.61
CA GLY A 199 15.01 -4.94 -9.92
C GLY A 199 14.14 -5.70 -10.91
N GLN A 200 13.15 -6.47 -10.44
CA GLN A 200 12.27 -7.25 -11.31
C GLN A 200 10.97 -6.52 -11.59
N PRO A 201 10.57 -6.39 -12.87
CA PRO A 201 9.25 -5.87 -13.21
C PRO A 201 8.15 -6.81 -12.71
N LEU A 202 6.98 -6.25 -12.43
CA LEU A 202 5.82 -7.01 -11.94
C LEU A 202 5.42 -8.16 -12.87
N ILE A 203 5.50 -7.89 -14.17
CA ILE A 203 5.00 -8.76 -15.24
C ILE A 203 6.01 -9.78 -15.76
N HIS A 204 7.29 -9.67 -15.39
CA HIS A 204 8.32 -10.67 -15.71
C HIS A 204 9.07 -11.13 -14.44
N PRO A 205 8.36 -11.76 -13.48
CA PRO A 205 9.00 -12.34 -12.31
C PRO A 205 9.86 -13.55 -12.70
N ASP A 206 11.00 -13.72 -12.04
CA ASP A 206 11.80 -14.94 -12.21
C ASP A 206 11.17 -16.15 -11.48
N ALA A 207 11.77 -17.32 -11.68
CA ALA A 207 11.32 -18.57 -11.05
C ALA A 207 11.34 -18.50 -9.50
N LEU A 208 12.24 -17.71 -8.92
CA LEU A 208 12.38 -17.57 -7.47
C LEU A 208 11.25 -16.68 -6.88
N THR A 209 10.87 -15.58 -7.55
CA THR A 209 9.69 -14.79 -7.19
C THR A 209 8.43 -15.64 -7.30
N LEU A 210 8.30 -16.40 -8.39
CA LEU A 210 7.14 -17.28 -8.60
C LEU A 210 7.07 -18.39 -7.56
N ALA A 211 8.19 -19.01 -7.20
CA ALA A 211 8.26 -20.01 -6.14
C ALA A 211 7.87 -19.42 -4.78
N ALA A 212 8.36 -18.21 -4.44
CA ALA A 212 7.99 -17.52 -3.22
C ALA A 212 6.49 -17.19 -3.16
N LEU A 213 5.92 -16.74 -4.28
CA LEU A 213 4.47 -16.49 -4.41
C LEU A 213 3.67 -17.79 -4.25
N GLY A 214 4.09 -18.86 -4.93
CA GLY A 214 3.48 -20.18 -4.81
C GLY A 214 3.51 -20.70 -3.36
N GLY A 215 4.63 -20.52 -2.66
CA GLY A 215 4.78 -20.85 -1.24
C GLY A 215 3.84 -20.04 -0.34
N LEU A 216 3.72 -18.73 -0.58
CA LEU A 216 2.78 -17.87 0.14
C LEU A 216 1.32 -18.31 -0.06
N LEU A 217 0.94 -18.62 -1.30
CA LEU A 217 -0.41 -19.09 -1.64
C LEU A 217 -0.70 -20.46 -0.98
N ALA A 218 0.26 -21.40 -1.05
CA ALA A 218 0.13 -22.71 -0.42
C ALA A 218 -0.02 -22.59 1.11
N ALA A 219 0.83 -21.79 1.76
CA ALA A 219 0.75 -21.54 3.20
C ALA A 219 -0.60 -20.91 3.60
N THR A 220 -1.09 -19.96 2.80
CA THR A 220 -2.39 -19.32 3.02
C THR A 220 -3.53 -20.33 2.90
N ALA A 221 -3.53 -21.17 1.86
CA ALA A 221 -4.53 -22.21 1.66
C ALA A 221 -4.54 -23.24 2.79
N LEU A 222 -3.35 -23.69 3.23
CA LEU A 222 -3.19 -24.58 4.38
C LEU A 222 -3.74 -23.95 5.66
N ALA A 223 -3.45 -22.67 5.92
CA ALA A 223 -3.96 -21.97 7.08
C ALA A 223 -5.49 -21.85 7.07
N VAL A 224 -6.10 -21.56 5.91
CA VAL A 224 -7.56 -21.58 5.74
C VAL A 224 -8.13 -22.97 6.02
N GLN A 225 -7.51 -24.04 5.51
CA GLN A 225 -7.95 -25.41 5.73
C GLN A 225 -7.85 -25.84 7.19
N VAL A 226 -6.81 -25.41 7.91
CA VAL A 226 -6.68 -25.61 9.36
C VAL A 226 -7.78 -24.88 10.13
N VAL A 227 -8.11 -23.64 9.75
CA VAL A 227 -9.21 -22.90 10.39
C VAL A 227 -10.55 -23.58 10.12
N ARG A 228 -10.77 -24.05 8.89
CA ARG A 228 -11.99 -24.78 8.50
C ARG A 228 -12.15 -26.10 9.27
N SER A 229 -11.13 -26.95 9.27
CA SER A 229 -11.17 -28.25 9.97
C SER A 229 -11.45 -28.10 11.47
N ARG A 230 -10.86 -27.09 12.12
CA ARG A 230 -11.15 -26.76 13.52
C ARG A 230 -12.59 -26.27 13.73
N ALA A 231 -13.14 -25.52 12.78
CA ALA A 231 -14.53 -25.05 12.84
C ALA A 231 -15.54 -26.19 12.62
N GLU A 232 -15.16 -27.20 11.83
CA GLU A 232 -15.97 -28.40 11.58
C GLU A 232 -15.91 -29.38 12.75
N ALA A 233 -14.74 -29.60 13.35
CA ALA A 233 -14.57 -30.50 14.51
C ALA A 233 -15.17 -29.98 15.82
N GLY A 234 -15.41 -28.67 15.93
CA GLY A 234 -16.04 -28.05 17.10
C GLY A 234 -17.56 -27.84 16.99
N ARG A 235 -18.19 -28.40 15.95
CA ARG A 235 -19.65 -28.43 15.77
C ARG A 235 -20.21 -29.75 16.27
#